data_AF-A0A2V8FKT0-F1
#
_entry.id   AF-A0A2V8FKT0-F1
#
_cell.length_a   1.000
_cell.length_b   1.000
_cell.length_c   1.000
_cell.angle_alpha   90.00
_cell.angle_beta   90.00
_cell.angle_gamma   90.00
#
_symmetry.space_group_name_H-M   'P 1'
#
loop_
_entity.id
_entity.type
_entity.pdbx_description
1 polymer ?
#
loop_
_entity_poly.entity_id
_entity_poly.type
_entity_poly.pdbx_seq_one_letter_code
_entity_poly.pdbx_strand_id
1 'polypeptide(L)'
;MGLAGFSPKAFLPSLWATALFSVPAVLVLLAAGAVMGTLHERPHTLSSLGRLVVWGGAQQWLLQTIVLREVRQAASRWPAVVTAALLFACVHLPNPLLVIVTFIGALAWCTIYDRHPNVLPLALSHGVGTLAMLSAFDDAITGRLRIGLAYLRFHG
;
A
#
# COMPACT_ATOMS: atom_id res chain seq x y z
N MET A 1 9.38 -21.53 10.24
CA MET A 1 8.64 -20.43 9.58
C MET A 1 7.51 -20.03 10.50
N GLY A 2 7.37 -18.73 10.79
CA GLY A 2 6.34 -18.22 11.71
C GLY A 2 4.93 -18.36 11.13
N LEU A 3 3.96 -18.56 12.02
CA LEU A 3 2.54 -18.74 11.71
C LEU A 3 2.02 -17.59 10.83
N ALA A 4 1.29 -17.91 9.76
CA ALA A 4 0.41 -16.98 9.03
C ALA A 4 0.99 -15.64 8.50
N GLY A 5 2.30 -15.57 8.19
CA GLY A 5 2.93 -14.37 7.63
C GLY A 5 3.56 -13.42 8.65
N PHE A 6 3.71 -13.87 9.89
CA PHE A 6 4.32 -13.12 10.98
C PHE A 6 5.60 -13.80 11.48
N SER A 7 6.73 -13.13 11.30
CA SER A 7 7.99 -13.51 11.94
C SER A 7 8.39 -12.46 12.97
N PRO A 8 8.37 -12.77 14.29
CA PRO A 8 8.78 -11.83 15.33
C PRO A 8 10.20 -11.32 15.15
N LYS A 9 11.12 -12.21 14.75
CA LYS A 9 12.53 -11.86 14.46
C LYS A 9 12.68 -10.88 13.30
N ALA A 10 11.72 -10.86 12.38
CA ALA A 10 11.72 -9.96 11.23
C ALA A 10 10.99 -8.64 11.50
N PHE A 11 10.39 -8.45 12.68
CA PHE A 11 9.60 -7.26 12.97
C PHE A 11 10.42 -5.97 12.89
N LEU A 12 11.52 -5.86 13.65
CA LEU A 12 12.35 -4.65 13.66
C LEU A 12 13.01 -4.38 12.29
N PRO A 13 13.63 -5.36 11.60
CA PRO A 13 14.15 -5.13 10.26
C PRO A 13 13.08 -4.68 9.24
N SER A 14 11.89 -5.30 9.29
CA SER A 14 10.75 -4.90 8.45
C SER A 14 10.26 -3.50 8.78
N LEU A 15 10.19 -3.13 10.07
CA LEU A 15 9.82 -1.80 10.52
C LEU A 15 10.79 -0.73 10.01
N TRP A 16 12.10 -0.96 10.12
CA TRP A 16 13.09 -0.05 9.57
C TRP A 16 13.01 0.07 8.05
N ALA A 17 12.93 -1.05 7.34
CA ALA A 17 12.84 -1.05 5.88
C ALA A 17 11.56 -0.35 5.38
N THR A 18 10.43 -0.58 6.04
CA THR A 18 9.17 0.10 5.72
C THR A 18 9.20 1.57 6.09
N ALA A 19 9.85 1.97 7.19
CA ALA A 19 10.01 3.38 7.54
C ALA A 19 10.85 4.13 6.51
N LEU A 20 11.98 3.55 6.08
CA LEU A 20 12.85 4.13 5.04
C LEU A 20 12.13 4.34 3.70
N PHE A 21 11.12 3.50 3.39
CA PHE A 21 10.26 3.69 2.23
C PHE A 21 9.11 4.68 2.48
N SER A 22 8.43 4.55 3.62
CA SER A 22 7.16 5.26 3.87
C SER A 22 7.37 6.73 4.15
N VAL A 23 8.42 7.10 4.91
CA VAL A 23 8.71 8.50 5.23
C VAL A 23 8.89 9.36 3.97
N PRO A 24 9.80 9.04 3.03
CA PRO A 24 9.93 9.83 1.82
C PRO A 24 8.67 9.77 0.94
N ALA A 25 7.99 8.62 0.84
CA ALA A 25 6.74 8.52 0.08
C ALA A 25 5.64 9.46 0.63
N VAL A 26 5.47 9.51 1.95
CA VAL A 26 4.52 10.42 2.61
C VAL A 26 4.91 11.87 2.36
N LEU A 27 6.19 12.22 2.50
CA LEU A 27 6.65 13.59 2.24
C LEU A 27 6.40 14.00 0.79
N VAL A 28 6.62 13.11 -0.18
CA VAL A 28 6.33 13.37 -1.59
C VAL A 28 4.84 13.58 -1.83
N LEU A 29 3.97 12.73 -1.26
CA LEU A 29 2.52 12.88 -1.39
C LEU A 29 2.04 14.22 -0.81
N LEU A 30 2.47 14.55 0.40
CA LEU A 30 2.09 15.80 1.07
C LEU A 30 2.65 17.03 0.35
N ALA A 31 3.90 16.98 -0.14
CA ALA A 31 4.49 18.07 -0.91
C ALA A 31 3.77 18.28 -2.25
N ALA A 32 3.39 17.19 -2.95
CA ALA A 32 2.59 17.28 -4.16
C ALA A 32 1.23 17.93 -3.88
N GLY A 33 0.54 17.50 -2.81
CA GLY A 33 -0.70 18.13 -2.36
C GLY A 33 -0.54 19.61 -2.03
N ALA A 34 0.58 20.00 -1.41
CA ALA A 34 0.87 21.40 -1.06
C ALA A 34 1.04 22.26 -2.31
N VAL A 35 1.82 21.78 -3.28
CA VAL A 35 2.05 22.46 -4.57
C VAL A 35 0.75 22.58 -5.37
N MET A 36 -0.12 21.57 -5.29
CA MET A 36 -1.43 21.57 -5.96
C MET A 36 -2.49 22.40 -5.21
N GLY A 37 -2.22 22.83 -3.97
CA GLY A 37 -3.21 23.53 -3.14
C GLY A 37 -4.36 22.66 -2.63
N THR A 38 -4.20 21.33 -2.60
CA THR A 38 -5.24 20.35 -2.22
C THR A 38 -5.02 19.73 -0.85
N LEU A 39 -4.06 20.25 -0.07
CA LEU A 39 -3.89 19.84 1.31
C LEU A 39 -5.11 20.20 2.14
N HIS A 40 -5.63 19.22 2.88
CA HIS A 40 -6.76 19.43 3.75
C HIS A 40 -6.65 18.59 5.02
N GLU A 41 -7.17 19.14 6.12
CA GLU A 41 -7.22 18.43 7.39
C GLU A 41 -8.29 17.33 7.34
N ARG A 42 -7.97 16.19 7.96
CA ARG A 42 -8.90 15.08 8.08
C ARG A 42 -9.34 14.98 9.54
N PRO A 43 -10.62 15.17 9.86
CA PRO A 43 -11.09 14.93 11.22
C PRO A 43 -10.93 13.45 11.57
N HIS A 44 -10.73 13.15 12.85
CA HIS A 44 -10.59 11.77 13.35
C HIS A 44 -9.44 10.97 12.72
N THR A 45 -8.28 11.60 12.52
CA THR A 45 -7.07 11.00 11.93
C THR A 45 -6.69 9.66 12.54
N LEU A 46 -6.70 9.54 13.88
CA LEU A 46 -6.25 8.32 14.57
C LEU A 46 -7.21 7.14 14.36
N SER A 47 -8.53 7.35 14.47
CA SER A 47 -9.51 6.28 14.25
C SER A 47 -9.57 5.88 12.77
N SER A 48 -9.37 6.85 11.87
CA SER A 48 -9.23 6.59 10.44
C SER A 48 -7.97 5.78 10.15
N LEU A 49 -6.83 6.11 10.75
CA LEU A 49 -5.61 5.34 10.63
C LEU A 49 -5.80 3.89 11.10
N GLY A 50 -6.42 3.67 12.26
CA GLY A 50 -6.69 2.31 12.76
C GLY A 50 -7.49 1.47 11.75
N ARG A 51 -8.57 2.04 11.18
CA ARG A 51 -9.36 1.35 10.14
C ARG A 51 -8.55 1.11 8.86
N LEU A 52 -7.75 2.08 8.44
CA LEU A 52 -6.89 1.97 7.26
C LEU A 52 -5.80 0.91 7.44
N VAL A 53 -5.22 0.79 8.63
CA VAL A 53 -4.23 -0.27 8.94
C VAL A 53 -4.87 -1.64 8.95
N VAL A 54 -6.09 -1.79 9.49
CA VAL A 54 -6.82 -3.06 9.45
C VAL A 54 -7.16 -3.46 8.01
N TRP A 55 -7.77 -2.54 7.25
CA TRP A 55 -8.17 -2.79 5.87
C TRP A 55 -6.98 -3.00 4.94
N GLY A 56 -6.01 -2.09 4.99
CA GLY A 56 -4.76 -2.19 4.24
C GLY A 56 -3.94 -3.41 4.66
N GLY A 57 -3.97 -3.78 5.93
CA GLY A 57 -3.32 -4.98 6.47
C GLY A 57 -3.91 -6.28 5.94
N ALA A 58 -5.22 -6.37 5.76
CA ALA A 58 -5.85 -7.51 5.11
C ALA A 58 -5.38 -7.65 3.64
N GLN A 59 -5.26 -6.53 2.93
CA GLN A 59 -4.72 -6.51 1.56
C GLN A 59 -3.24 -6.92 1.51
N GLN A 60 -2.41 -6.38 2.42
CA GLN A 60 -1.00 -6.76 2.52
C GLN A 60 -0.87 -8.26 2.83
N TRP A 61 -1.63 -8.76 3.81
CA TRP A 61 -1.64 -10.18 4.15
C TRP A 61 -1.94 -11.07 2.93
N LEU A 62 -2.99 -10.77 2.16
CA LEU A 62 -3.32 -11.50 0.93
C LEU A 62 -2.18 -11.40 -0.11
N LEU A 63 -1.68 -10.19 -0.34
CA LEU A 63 -0.61 -9.93 -1.31
C LEU A 63 0.66 -10.72 -0.98
N GLN A 64 1.11 -10.71 0.27
CA GLN A 64 2.39 -11.32 0.64
C GLN A 64 2.28 -12.82 0.95
N THR A 65 1.22 -13.25 1.64
CA THR A 65 1.13 -14.65 2.12
C THR A 65 0.52 -15.59 1.11
N ILE A 66 -0.28 -15.06 0.17
CA ILE A 66 -0.92 -15.83 -0.89
C ILE A 66 -0.29 -15.46 -2.24
N VAL A 67 -0.54 -14.26 -2.76
CA VAL A 67 -0.18 -13.91 -4.15
C VAL A 67 1.32 -14.04 -4.39
N LEU A 68 2.15 -13.33 -3.62
CA LEU A 68 3.61 -13.41 -3.75
C LEU A 68 4.10 -14.83 -3.52
N ARG A 69 3.58 -15.54 -2.51
CA ARG A 69 3.99 -16.91 -2.21
C ARG A 69 3.73 -17.86 -3.38
N GLU A 70 2.53 -17.80 -3.98
CA GLU A 70 2.18 -18.65 -5.11
C GLU A 70 3.04 -18.32 -6.33
N VAL A 71 3.24 -17.03 -6.65
CA VAL A 71 4.09 -16.66 -7.79
C VAL A 71 5.55 -17.07 -7.56
N ARG A 72 6.06 -17.01 -6.32
CA ARG A 72 7.43 -17.44 -5.96
C ARG A 72 7.65 -18.96 -6.15
N GLN A 73 6.61 -19.77 -6.22
CA GLN A 73 6.74 -21.21 -6.54
C GLN A 73 7.06 -21.44 -8.02
N ALA A 74 6.59 -20.54 -8.90
CA ALA A 74 6.76 -20.65 -10.34
C ALA A 74 7.87 -19.75 -10.92
N ALA A 75 8.38 -18.78 -10.13
CA ALA A 75 9.31 -17.78 -10.62
C ALA A 75 10.41 -17.41 -9.61
N SER A 76 11.53 -16.93 -10.15
CA SER A 76 12.62 -16.37 -9.35
C SER A 76 12.18 -15.07 -8.65
N ARG A 77 13.00 -14.60 -7.71
CA ARG A 77 12.64 -13.54 -6.75
C ARG A 77 12.08 -12.28 -7.40
N TRP A 78 12.82 -11.70 -8.33
CA TRP A 78 12.45 -10.42 -8.93
C TRP A 78 11.22 -10.51 -9.82
N PRO A 79 11.12 -11.46 -10.77
CA PRO A 79 9.89 -11.66 -11.53
C PRO A 79 8.67 -11.86 -10.63
N ALA A 80 8.78 -12.64 -9.56
CA ALA A 80 7.66 -12.87 -8.66
C ALA A 80 7.19 -11.59 -7.92
N VAL A 81 8.14 -10.77 -7.46
CA VAL A 81 7.83 -9.46 -6.86
C VAL A 81 7.11 -8.55 -7.86
N VAL A 82 7.62 -8.45 -9.10
CA VAL A 82 7.04 -7.59 -10.14
C VAL A 82 5.64 -8.08 -10.52
N THR A 83 5.46 -9.38 -10.73
CA THR A 83 4.16 -9.97 -11.06
C THR A 83 3.15 -9.76 -9.93
N ALA A 84 3.53 -9.99 -8.66
CA ALA A 84 2.64 -9.74 -7.52
C ALA A 84 2.25 -8.26 -7.43
N ALA A 85 3.18 -7.33 -7.68
CA ALA A 85 2.90 -5.90 -7.70
C ALA A 85 1.96 -5.50 -8.85
N LEU A 86 2.16 -6.06 -10.06
CA LEU A 86 1.26 -5.84 -11.19
C LEU A 86 -0.15 -6.35 -10.91
N LEU A 87 -0.29 -7.56 -10.36
CA LEU A 87 -1.59 -8.12 -9.99
C LEU A 87 -2.30 -7.24 -8.97
N PHE A 88 -1.57 -6.76 -7.95
CA PHE A 88 -2.13 -5.84 -6.97
C PHE A 88 -2.60 -4.52 -7.61
N ALA A 89 -1.80 -3.93 -8.49
CA ALA A 89 -2.16 -2.72 -9.21
C ALA A 89 -3.39 -2.90 -10.11
N CYS A 90 -3.50 -4.04 -10.80
CA CYS A 90 -4.63 -4.36 -11.67
C CYS A 90 -5.97 -4.43 -10.91
N VAL A 91 -5.98 -4.87 -9.64
CA VAL A 91 -7.19 -4.85 -8.80
C VAL A 91 -7.72 -3.42 -8.60
N HIS A 92 -6.85 -2.41 -8.71
CA HIS A 92 -7.20 -1.01 -8.52
C HIS A 92 -7.68 -0.30 -9.79
N LEU A 93 -7.72 -1.00 -10.92
CA LEU A 93 -8.33 -0.46 -12.14
C LEU A 93 -9.81 -0.11 -11.90
N PRO A 94 -10.34 0.92 -12.58
CA PRO A 94 -9.68 1.80 -13.54
C PRO A 94 -9.11 3.09 -12.92
N ASN A 95 -8.88 3.13 -11.60
CA ASN A 95 -8.39 4.34 -10.92
C ASN A 95 -6.89 4.54 -11.19
N PRO A 96 -6.47 5.52 -12.02
CA PRO A 96 -5.09 5.63 -12.48
C PRO A 96 -4.14 6.00 -11.34
N LEU A 97 -4.57 6.86 -10.42
CA LEU A 97 -3.77 7.21 -9.24
C LEU A 97 -3.50 5.95 -8.42
N LEU A 98 -4.56 5.20 -8.08
CA LEU A 98 -4.41 3.98 -7.28
C LEU A 98 -3.53 2.95 -7.99
N VAL A 99 -3.72 2.72 -9.29
CA VAL A 99 -2.87 1.78 -10.06
C VAL A 99 -1.39 2.13 -9.91
N ILE A 100 -1.02 3.40 -10.07
CA ILE A 100 0.38 3.86 -9.99
C ILE A 100 0.93 3.69 -8.57
N VAL A 101 0.24 4.25 -7.56
CA VAL A 101 0.76 4.24 -6.18
C VAL A 101 0.77 2.84 -5.58
N THR A 102 -0.20 2.00 -5.93
CA THR A 102 -0.26 0.61 -5.45
C THR A 102 0.76 -0.27 -6.14
N PHE A 103 1.10 -0.03 -7.41
CA PHE A 103 2.21 -0.71 -8.08
C PHE A 103 3.54 -0.40 -7.39
N ILE A 104 3.85 0.90 -7.20
CA ILE A 104 5.09 1.34 -6.55
C ILE A 104 5.15 0.81 -5.11
N GLY A 105 4.06 0.93 -4.35
CA GLY A 105 3.95 0.41 -3.01
C GLY A 105 4.16 -1.10 -2.95
N ALA A 106 3.47 -1.86 -3.81
CA ALA A 106 3.59 -3.32 -3.83
C ALA A 106 4.98 -3.80 -4.23
N LEU A 107 5.66 -3.13 -5.16
CA LEU A 107 7.07 -3.44 -5.47
C LEU A 107 7.95 -3.32 -4.22
N ALA A 108 7.81 -2.24 -3.46
CA ALA A 108 8.57 -2.03 -2.22
C ALA A 108 8.18 -3.04 -1.14
N TRP A 109 6.89 -3.19 -0.85
CA TRP A 109 6.39 -4.08 0.20
C TRP A 109 6.71 -5.55 -0.06
N CYS A 110 6.50 -6.05 -1.28
CA CYS A 110 6.87 -7.43 -1.63
C CYS A 110 8.39 -7.65 -1.53
N THR A 111 9.20 -6.66 -1.93
CA THR A 111 10.67 -6.71 -1.79
C THR A 111 11.12 -6.76 -0.33
N ILE A 112 10.47 -5.97 0.54
CA ILE A 112 10.75 -5.95 1.98
C ILE A 112 10.33 -7.27 2.61
N TYR A 113 9.11 -7.75 2.33
CA TYR A 113 8.58 -8.97 2.91
C TYR A 113 9.39 -10.22 2.52
N ASP A 114 9.86 -10.32 1.27
CA ASP A 114 10.73 -11.44 0.84
C ASP A 114 12.06 -11.49 1.63
N ARG A 115 12.52 -10.37 2.23
CA ARG A 115 13.68 -10.36 3.16
C ARG A 115 13.28 -10.48 4.63
N HIS A 116 12.17 -9.86 5.01
CA HIS A 116 11.73 -9.69 6.39
C HIS A 116 10.23 -10.02 6.49
N PRO A 117 9.86 -11.32 6.55
CA PRO A 117 8.47 -11.76 6.42
C PRO A 117 7.65 -11.43 7.66
N ASN A 118 7.18 -10.18 7.74
CA ASN A 118 6.31 -9.68 8.79
C ASN A 118 5.34 -8.65 8.20
N VAL A 119 4.05 -8.96 8.18
CA VAL A 119 3.02 -8.11 7.57
C VAL A 119 2.70 -6.85 8.39
N LEU A 120 2.94 -6.82 9.72
CA LEU A 120 2.50 -5.70 10.56
C LEU A 120 3.11 -4.36 10.14
N PRO A 121 4.43 -4.23 9.92
CA PRO A 121 4.99 -2.95 9.46
C PRO A 121 4.50 -2.54 8.07
N LEU A 122 4.21 -3.51 7.19
CA LEU A 122 3.65 -3.24 5.86
C LEU A 122 2.21 -2.73 5.97
N ALA A 123 1.41 -3.29 6.88
CA ALA A 123 0.04 -2.82 7.15
C ALA A 123 0.04 -1.39 7.67
N LEU A 124 0.96 -1.05 8.58
CA LEU A 124 1.14 0.32 9.07
C LEU A 124 1.57 1.27 7.94
N SER A 125 2.58 0.86 7.16
CA SER A 125 3.07 1.60 5.99
C SER A 125 1.95 1.91 4.99
N HIS A 126 1.14 0.90 4.65
CA HIS A 126 -0.03 1.05 3.78
C HIS A 126 -1.02 2.05 4.39
N GLY A 127 -1.44 1.86 5.64
CA GLY A 127 -2.42 2.74 6.28
C GLY A 127 -1.96 4.20 6.35
N VAL A 128 -0.69 4.45 6.70
CA VAL A 128 -0.10 5.79 6.71
C VAL A 128 -0.04 6.39 5.31
N GLY A 129 0.37 5.61 4.30
CA GLY A 129 0.40 6.06 2.90
C GLY A 129 -1.00 6.43 2.38
N THR A 130 -2.02 5.61 2.67
CA THR A 130 -3.40 5.92 2.32
C THR A 130 -3.90 7.18 3.02
N LEU A 131 -3.59 7.34 4.31
CA LEU A 131 -3.96 8.55 5.06
C LEU A 131 -3.27 9.79 4.47
N ALA A 132 -1.98 9.72 4.15
CA ALA A 132 -1.24 10.82 3.53
C ALA A 132 -1.85 11.20 2.17
N MET A 133 -2.17 10.22 1.33
CA MET A 133 -2.83 10.46 0.04
C MET A 133 -4.21 11.12 0.21
N LEU A 134 -4.99 10.67 1.21
CA LEU A 134 -6.30 11.24 1.53
C LEU A 134 -6.22 12.63 2.16
N SER A 135 -5.09 13.04 2.75
CA SER A 135 -4.88 14.41 3.23
C SER A 135 -4.26 15.30 2.15
N ALA A 136 -3.56 14.71 1.18
CA ALA A 136 -2.83 15.42 0.14
C ALA A 136 -3.72 15.86 -1.03
N PHE A 137 -4.70 15.05 -1.42
CA PHE A 137 -5.43 15.22 -2.67
C PHE A 137 -6.94 15.15 -2.49
N ASP A 138 -7.65 15.95 -3.29
CA ASP A 138 -9.12 15.96 -3.28
C ASP A 138 -9.73 14.68 -3.86
N ASP A 139 -11.02 14.49 -3.60
CA ASP A 139 -11.81 13.36 -4.09
C ASP A 139 -11.79 13.21 -5.62
N ALA A 140 -11.68 14.32 -6.35
CA ALA A 140 -11.57 14.32 -7.81
C ALA A 140 -10.28 13.65 -8.31
N ILE A 141 -9.19 13.76 -7.54
CA ILE A 141 -7.89 13.14 -7.87
C ILE A 141 -7.85 11.71 -7.33
N THR A 142 -8.30 11.49 -6.10
CA THR A 142 -8.23 10.17 -5.45
C THR A 142 -9.29 9.19 -5.95
N GLY A 143 -10.33 9.68 -6.62
CA GLY A 143 -11.50 8.89 -7.00
C GLY A 143 -12.25 8.32 -5.80
N ARG A 144 -12.12 8.95 -4.62
CA ARG A 144 -12.60 8.43 -3.31
C ARG A 144 -12.09 7.03 -2.99
N LEU A 145 -10.90 6.69 -3.47
CA LEU A 145 -10.29 5.37 -3.39
C LEU A 145 -11.14 4.25 -4.03
N ARG A 146 -12.08 4.61 -4.92
CA ARG A 146 -12.94 3.63 -5.59
C ARG A 146 -12.18 2.90 -6.68
N ILE A 147 -12.60 1.67 -6.93
CA ILE A 147 -12.09 0.76 -7.96
C ILE A 147 -13.28 0.20 -8.76
N GLY A 148 -13.00 -0.43 -9.89
CA GLY A 148 -14.00 -1.09 -10.74
C GLY A 148 -15.16 -0.17 -11.14
N LEU A 149 -16.38 -0.73 -11.14
CA LEU A 149 -17.59 -0.02 -11.52
C LEU A 149 -17.92 1.17 -10.60
N ALA A 150 -17.52 1.10 -9.32
CA ALA A 150 -17.73 2.20 -8.39
C ALA A 150 -16.93 3.45 -8.77
N TYR A 151 -15.73 3.27 -9.34
CA TYR A 151 -14.94 4.38 -9.87
C TYR A 151 -15.57 4.97 -11.14
N LEU A 152 -16.00 4.10 -12.06
CA LEU A 152 -16.62 4.54 -13.33
C LEU A 152 -17.89 5.35 -13.09
N ARG A 153 -18.73 4.93 -12.14
CA ARG A 153 -19.95 5.67 -11.74
C ARG A 153 -19.68 6.99 -11.03
N PHE A 154 -18.46 7.19 -10.51
CA PHE A 154 -18.08 8.45 -9.87
C PHE A 154 -17.56 9.47 -10.87
N HIS A 155 -17.04 9.02 -12.02
CA HIS A 155 -16.43 9.87 -13.06
C HIS A 155 -17.23 9.90 -14.38
N GLY A 156 -18.41 9.28 -14.41
CA GLY A 156 -19.37 9.35 -15.52
C GLY A 156 -20.55 10.21 -15.14
#